data_AF-A0A150G1D5-F1
#
_entry.id   AF-A0A150G1D5-F1
#
_cell.length_a   1.000
_cell.length_b   1.000
_cell.length_c   1.000
_cell.angle_alpha   90.00
_cell.angle_beta   90.00
_cell.angle_gamma   90.00
#
_symmetry.space_group_name_H-M   'P 1'
#
loop_
_entity.id
_entity.type
_entity.pdbx_description
1 polymer ?
#
loop_
_entity_poly.entity_id
_entity_poly.type
_entity_poly.pdbx_seq_one_letter_code
_entity_poly.pdbx_strand_id
1 'polypeptide(L)'
;MGRLRQRQQRQRRRRGRPKWLPSSWAEKPLLDVGVGVNLDVEQQQIQPVARIKIKDLLSIKAFPFGHLKISRSIPLGPLALKFRYELPLAHADRFWEPPARLMVRLDSAAGSGVHLTPGGLEFDEQVLRFGTAVSLRASAGVSFPRQLPWSEDDGPPFKVQVHRLSLKSIW
;
A
#
# COMPACT_ATOMS: atom_id res chain seq x y z
N MET A 1 2.83 47.12 17.39
CA MET A 1 4.02 46.22 17.29
C MET A 1 3.91 44.94 18.18
N GLY A 2 2.73 44.31 18.32
CA GLY A 2 2.55 43.25 19.35
C GLY A 2 1.68 42.03 19.01
N ARG A 3 1.07 41.93 17.82
CA ARG A 3 0.09 40.86 17.53
C ARG A 3 0.53 39.81 16.49
N LEU A 4 1.71 39.96 15.87
CA LEU A 4 2.20 39.02 14.85
C LEU A 4 3.05 37.85 15.39
N ARG A 5 3.53 37.90 16.64
CA ARG A 5 4.38 36.83 17.21
C ARG A 5 3.63 35.62 17.80
N GLN A 6 2.32 35.73 18.06
CA GLN A 6 1.57 34.64 18.71
C GLN A 6 1.07 33.54 17.76
N ARG A 7 1.05 33.75 16.43
CA ARG A 7 0.61 32.72 15.48
C ARG A 7 1.68 31.67 15.14
N GLN A 8 2.97 31.97 15.30
CA GLN A 8 4.04 31.00 14.99
C GLN A 8 4.21 29.92 16.07
N GLN A 9 3.71 30.13 17.30
CA GLN A 9 3.92 29.16 18.39
C GLN A 9 2.89 28.01 18.41
N ARG A 10 1.74 28.17 17.75
CA ARG A 10 0.70 27.11 17.70
C ARG A 10 0.93 26.03 16.62
N GLN A 11 1.77 26.27 15.62
CA GLN A 11 2.03 25.27 14.55
C GLN A 11 3.08 24.21 14.92
N ARG A 12 3.84 24.39 16.02
CA ARG A 12 4.87 23.41 16.45
C ARG A 12 4.33 22.15 17.15
N ARG A 13 3.02 22.02 17.36
CA ARG A 13 2.38 20.84 18.01
C ARG A 13 1.72 19.85 17.04
N ARG A 14 2.02 19.93 15.74
CA ARG A 14 1.76 18.83 14.79
C ARG A 14 3.07 18.12 14.40
N ARG A 15 3.94 17.86 15.38
CA ARG A 15 4.95 16.81 15.23
C ARG A 15 4.16 15.52 14.99
N GLY A 16 4.24 15.02 13.75
CA GLY A 16 3.68 13.75 13.37
C GLY A 16 4.08 12.73 14.42
N ARG A 17 3.08 12.07 15.02
CA ARG A 17 3.35 10.92 15.86
C ARG A 17 4.26 9.99 15.04
N PRO A 18 5.38 9.51 15.59
CA PRO A 18 6.16 8.49 14.92
C PRO A 18 5.19 7.37 14.54
N LYS A 19 5.11 7.06 13.25
CA LYS A 19 4.24 6.03 12.66
C LYS A 19 4.65 4.59 13.10
N TRP A 20 5.54 4.52 14.08
CA TRP A 20 6.25 3.35 14.62
C TRP A 20 5.83 3.00 16.05
N LEU A 21 4.87 3.71 16.64
CA LEU A 21 4.21 3.18 17.82
C LEU A 21 3.25 2.08 17.33
N PRO A 22 3.50 0.78 17.63
CA PRO A 22 2.43 -0.20 17.53
C PRO A 22 1.27 0.39 18.33
N SER A 23 0.09 0.53 17.72
CA SER A 23 -1.08 1.09 18.39
C SER A 23 -1.34 0.25 19.63
N SER A 24 -0.82 0.71 20.76
CA SER A 24 -0.95 0.04 22.03
C SER A 24 -2.40 0.25 22.48
N TRP A 25 -3.11 -0.87 22.61
CA TRP A 25 -4.09 -1.11 23.68
C TRP A 25 -5.48 -0.48 23.57
N ALA A 26 -5.88 0.07 22.42
CA ALA A 26 -7.28 -0.09 22.03
C ALA A 26 -7.37 -1.48 21.41
N GLU A 27 -7.79 -2.47 22.19
CA GLU A 27 -8.00 -3.84 21.71
C GLU A 27 -8.95 -3.79 20.51
N LYS A 28 -8.37 -3.80 19.31
CA LYS A 28 -9.16 -4.00 18.12
C LYS A 28 -9.84 -5.35 18.28
N PRO A 29 -11.16 -5.43 18.07
CA PRO A 29 -11.87 -6.69 18.20
C PRO A 29 -11.20 -7.74 17.30
N LEU A 30 -11.10 -8.96 17.81
CA LEU A 30 -10.50 -10.08 17.08
C LEU A 30 -11.19 -10.28 15.72
N LEU A 31 -12.49 -10.03 15.69
CA LEU A 31 -13.36 -10.13 14.53
C LEU A 31 -14.08 -8.80 14.29
N ASP A 32 -13.94 -8.23 13.10
CA ASP A 32 -14.62 -7.03 12.62
C ASP A 32 -15.47 -7.43 11.42
N VAL A 33 -16.80 -7.34 11.56
CA VAL A 33 -17.76 -7.62 10.48
C VAL A 33 -18.34 -6.30 10.02
N GLY A 34 -18.16 -5.99 8.74
CA GLY A 34 -18.70 -4.79 8.11
C GLY A 34 -19.65 -5.16 6.98
N VAL A 35 -20.85 -4.59 7.01
CA VAL A 35 -21.81 -4.64 5.89
C VAL A 35 -22.06 -3.22 5.45
N GLY A 36 -22.07 -2.99 4.15
CA GLY A 36 -22.31 -1.70 3.56
C GLY A 36 -22.65 -1.81 2.09
N VAL A 37 -22.73 -0.65 1.46
CA VAL A 37 -23.08 -0.51 0.06
C VAL A 37 -22.05 0.41 -0.58
N ASN A 38 -21.49 -0.01 -1.70
CA ASN A 38 -20.63 0.81 -2.54
C ASN A 38 -21.44 1.34 -3.70
N LEU A 39 -21.49 2.66 -3.86
CA LEU A 39 -22.13 3.31 -5.00
C LEU A 39 -21.08 3.53 -6.08
N ASP A 40 -21.12 2.71 -7.12
CA ASP A 40 -20.30 2.90 -8.30
C ASP A 40 -20.98 3.92 -9.21
N VAL A 41 -20.48 5.16 -9.18
CA VAL A 41 -21.03 6.29 -9.93
C VAL A 41 -20.78 6.13 -11.43
N GLU A 42 -19.70 5.47 -11.83
CA GLU A 42 -19.37 5.26 -13.24
C GLU A 42 -20.28 4.21 -13.86
N GLN A 43 -20.52 3.11 -13.13
CA GLN A 43 -21.38 2.01 -13.60
C GLN A 43 -22.85 2.22 -13.28
N GLN A 44 -23.20 3.26 -12.52
CA GLN A 44 -24.53 3.51 -11.96
C GLN A 44 -25.09 2.30 -11.20
N GLN A 45 -24.22 1.54 -10.54
CA GLN A 45 -24.58 0.30 -9.86
C GLN A 45 -24.37 0.39 -8.36
N ILE A 46 -25.36 -0.14 -7.63
CA ILE A 46 -25.32 -0.30 -6.19
C ILE A 46 -24.71 -1.68 -5.91
N GLN A 47 -23.49 -1.71 -5.37
CA GLN A 47 -22.81 -2.98 -5.05
C GLN A 47 -22.85 -3.22 -3.54
N PRO A 48 -23.51 -4.29 -3.06
CA PRO A 48 -23.41 -4.67 -1.66
C PRO A 48 -21.97 -5.07 -1.34
N VAL A 49 -21.50 -4.69 -0.15
CA VAL A 49 -20.18 -5.04 0.35
C VAL A 49 -20.33 -5.63 1.74
N ALA A 50 -20.05 -6.91 1.87
CA ALA A 50 -19.82 -7.55 3.16
C ALA A 50 -18.35 -7.89 3.29
N ARG A 51 -17.76 -7.59 4.45
CA ARG A 51 -16.38 -7.93 4.79
C ARG A 51 -16.29 -8.48 6.20
N ILE A 52 -15.44 -9.48 6.37
CA ILE A 52 -15.07 -10.06 7.65
C ILE A 52 -13.55 -9.88 7.78
N LYS A 53 -13.11 -9.17 8.79
CA LYS A 53 -11.70 -8.91 9.06
C LYS A 53 -11.32 -9.52 10.39
N ILE A 54 -10.35 -10.43 10.38
CA ILE A 54 -9.79 -11.04 11.58
C ILE A 54 -8.48 -10.30 11.91
N LYS A 55 -8.56 -9.41 12.90
CA LYS A 55 -7.46 -8.55 13.37
C LYS A 55 -6.74 -7.89 12.19
N ASP A 56 -5.42 -8.08 12.08
CA ASP A 56 -4.59 -7.58 10.99
C ASP A 56 -4.11 -8.71 10.05
N LEU A 57 -4.62 -9.94 10.24
CA LEU A 57 -4.12 -11.13 9.56
C LEU A 57 -4.95 -11.51 8.34
N LEU A 58 -6.28 -11.53 8.49
CA LEU A 58 -7.21 -11.99 7.46
C LEU A 58 -8.27 -10.94 7.17
N SER A 59 -8.61 -10.77 5.90
CA SER A 59 -9.75 -9.99 5.47
C SER A 59 -10.43 -10.73 4.33
N ILE A 60 -11.65 -11.17 4.56
CA ILE A 60 -12.51 -11.80 3.57
C ILE A 60 -13.52 -10.75 3.13
N LYS A 61 -13.53 -10.39 1.85
CA LYS A 61 -14.60 -9.59 1.24
C LYS A 61 -15.52 -10.57 0.51
N ALA A 62 -16.79 -10.63 0.85
CA ALA A 62 -17.72 -11.60 0.25
C ALA A 62 -18.36 -11.07 -1.05
N PHE A 63 -18.66 -9.77 -1.11
CA PHE A 63 -19.36 -9.13 -2.23
C PHE A 63 -18.64 -7.88 -2.76
N PRO A 64 -18.78 -7.54 -4.06
CA PRO A 64 -19.49 -8.28 -5.11
C PRO A 64 -18.73 -9.50 -5.64
N PHE A 65 -17.40 -9.47 -5.58
CA PHE A 65 -16.54 -10.62 -5.88
C PHE A 65 -15.86 -11.05 -4.58
N GLY A 66 -15.95 -12.34 -4.28
CA GLY A 66 -15.31 -12.91 -3.11
C GLY A 66 -13.78 -12.77 -3.19
N HIS A 67 -13.15 -12.15 -2.21
CA HIS A 67 -11.69 -12.04 -2.12
C HIS A 67 -11.20 -12.35 -0.72
N LEU A 68 -10.24 -13.27 -0.64
CA LEU A 68 -9.44 -13.55 0.54
C LEU A 68 -8.17 -12.70 0.50
N LYS A 69 -7.92 -11.95 1.56
CA LYS A 69 -6.72 -11.15 1.73
C LYS A 69 -6.04 -11.53 3.03
N ILE A 70 -4.87 -12.13 2.92
CA ILE A 70 -4.00 -12.42 4.05
C ILE A 70 -2.92 -11.35 4.08
N SER A 71 -2.65 -10.75 5.24
CA SER A 71 -1.53 -9.83 5.38
C SER A 71 -0.80 -10.04 6.70
N ARG A 72 0.53 -9.97 6.67
CA ARG A 72 1.35 -10.01 7.87
C ARG A 72 2.43 -8.96 7.75
N SER A 73 2.69 -8.24 8.83
CA SER A 73 3.81 -7.32 8.92
C SER A 73 4.75 -7.79 10.03
N ILE A 74 6.03 -7.88 9.71
CA ILE A 74 7.12 -8.28 10.58
C ILE A 74 8.04 -7.07 10.72
N PRO A 75 8.16 -6.46 11.92
CA PRO A 75 9.10 -5.38 12.14
C PRO A 75 10.54 -5.94 12.10
N LEU A 76 11.40 -5.32 11.30
CA LEU A 76 12.83 -5.64 11.15
C LEU A 76 13.69 -4.46 11.63
N GLY A 77 13.27 -3.78 12.70
CA GLY A 77 13.94 -2.58 13.21
C GLY A 77 13.48 -1.30 12.49
N PRO A 78 14.35 -0.60 11.73
CA PRO A 78 13.98 0.61 10.97
C PRO A 78 13.14 0.31 9.71
N LEU A 79 12.99 -0.97 9.38
CA LEU A 79 12.22 -1.48 8.25
C LEU A 79 11.08 -2.37 8.74
N ALA A 80 10.03 -2.51 7.95
CA ALA A 80 8.94 -3.45 8.19
C ALA A 80 8.69 -4.31 6.94
N LEU A 81 8.85 -5.63 7.07
CA LEU A 81 8.57 -6.58 6.01
C LEU A 81 7.09 -6.93 6.04
N LYS A 82 6.38 -6.70 4.94
CA LYS A 82 4.95 -6.90 4.81
C LYS A 82 4.66 -7.90 3.72
N PHE A 83 4.06 -9.00 4.12
CA PHE A 83 3.48 -9.99 3.22
C PHE A 83 2.01 -9.67 3.01
N ARG A 84 1.56 -9.76 1.77
CA ARG A 84 0.16 -9.66 1.40
C ARG A 84 -0.14 -10.70 0.33
N TYR A 85 -1.10 -11.55 0.60
CA TYR A 85 -1.59 -12.53 -0.35
C TYR A 85 -3.06 -12.23 -0.63
N GLU A 86 -3.42 -12.12 -1.90
CA GLU A 86 -4.78 -11.84 -2.37
C GLU A 86 -5.24 -12.98 -3.29
N LEU A 87 -6.36 -13.61 -2.94
CA LEU A 87 -6.95 -14.74 -3.67
C LEU A 87 -8.44 -14.47 -3.91
N PRO A 88 -8.89 -14.36 -5.17
CA PRO A 88 -10.32 -14.39 -5.46
C PRO A 88 -10.91 -15.73 -5.07
N LEU A 89 -11.95 -15.73 -4.24
CA LEU A 89 -12.61 -16.95 -3.74
C LEU A 89 -13.21 -17.79 -4.88
N ALA A 90 -13.51 -17.18 -6.02
CA ALA A 90 -13.96 -17.88 -7.22
C ALA A 90 -12.91 -18.86 -7.79
N HIS A 91 -11.63 -18.70 -7.44
CA HIS A 91 -10.51 -19.54 -7.90
C HIS A 91 -9.78 -20.18 -6.72
N ALA A 92 -10.50 -20.47 -5.63
CA ALA A 92 -9.89 -21.05 -4.41
C ALA A 92 -9.27 -22.43 -4.65
N ASP A 93 -9.72 -23.14 -5.68
CA ASP A 93 -9.17 -24.41 -6.18
C ASP A 93 -7.76 -24.24 -6.78
N ARG A 94 -7.44 -23.06 -7.31
CA ARG A 94 -6.15 -22.75 -7.97
C ARG A 94 -5.39 -21.67 -7.22
N PHE A 95 -5.16 -21.89 -5.94
CA PHE A 95 -4.54 -20.88 -5.06
C PHE A 95 -3.09 -20.50 -5.46
N TRP A 96 -2.42 -21.33 -6.26
CA TRP A 96 -1.07 -21.05 -6.77
C TRP A 96 -1.05 -20.41 -8.17
N GLU A 97 -2.17 -20.38 -8.89
CA GLU A 97 -2.26 -19.80 -10.25
C GLU A 97 -2.84 -18.38 -10.22
N PRO A 98 -2.55 -17.55 -11.23
CA PRO A 98 -3.31 -16.34 -11.47
C PRO A 98 -4.83 -16.67 -11.50
N PRO A 99 -5.68 -15.90 -10.79
CA PRO A 99 -5.48 -14.53 -10.33
C PRO A 99 -4.94 -14.35 -8.90
N ALA A 100 -4.43 -15.41 -8.24
CA ALA A 100 -3.81 -15.26 -6.93
C ALA A 100 -2.55 -14.38 -6.99
N ARG A 101 -2.34 -13.51 -5.99
CA ARG A 101 -1.24 -12.55 -5.97
C ARG A 101 -0.54 -12.57 -4.62
N LEU A 102 0.74 -12.92 -4.62
CA LEU A 102 1.64 -12.72 -3.49
C LEU A 102 2.43 -11.42 -3.70
N MET A 103 2.33 -10.52 -2.73
CA MET A 103 3.06 -9.26 -2.67
C MET A 103 3.93 -9.25 -1.42
N VAL A 104 5.19 -8.88 -1.59
CA VAL A 104 6.14 -8.70 -0.50
C VAL A 104 6.63 -7.26 -0.54
N ARG A 105 6.57 -6.57 0.58
CA ARG A 105 6.92 -5.16 0.66
C ARG A 105 7.85 -4.90 1.82
N LEU A 106 8.89 -4.12 1.59
CA LEU A 106 9.81 -3.66 2.62
C LEU A 106 9.55 -2.17 2.84
N ASP A 107 8.80 -1.85 3.89
CA ASP A 107 8.50 -0.48 4.27
C ASP A 107 9.65 0.13 5.08
N SER A 108 10.04 1.37 4.79
CA SER A 108 11.07 2.12 5.52
C SER A 108 10.48 3.33 6.25
N ALA A 109 11.22 3.93 7.18
CA ALA A 109 10.76 5.18 7.80
C ALA A 109 10.75 6.37 6.82
N ALA A 110 11.54 6.30 5.75
CA ALA A 110 11.68 7.35 4.73
C ALA A 110 10.61 7.28 3.64
N GLY A 111 10.00 6.11 3.42
CA GLY A 111 9.07 5.91 2.33
C GLY A 111 8.32 4.59 2.40
N SER A 112 7.89 4.12 1.25
CA SER A 112 7.22 2.83 1.10
C SER A 112 8.16 1.72 0.68
N GLY A 113 9.44 2.05 0.42
CA GLY A 113 10.53 1.15 0.09
C GLY A 113 10.27 0.30 -1.15
N VAL A 114 10.68 -0.98 -1.08
CA VAL A 114 10.70 -1.93 -2.21
C VAL A 114 9.48 -2.84 -2.15
N HIS A 115 8.74 -2.98 -3.25
CA HIS A 115 7.54 -3.80 -3.36
C HIS A 115 7.76 -4.83 -4.46
N LEU A 116 7.86 -6.09 -4.09
CA LEU A 116 7.82 -7.20 -5.02
C LEU A 116 6.35 -7.58 -5.24
N THR A 117 5.91 -7.50 -6.48
CA THR A 117 4.58 -7.92 -6.94
C THR A 117 4.73 -9.02 -8.00
N PRO A 118 3.67 -9.78 -8.32
CA PRO A 118 3.72 -10.74 -9.42
C PRO A 118 4.02 -10.07 -10.77
N GLY A 119 3.77 -8.76 -10.90
CA GLY A 119 4.03 -8.00 -12.13
C GLY A 119 5.45 -7.45 -12.23
N GLY A 120 6.25 -7.53 -11.16
CA GLY A 120 7.56 -6.90 -11.13
C GLY A 120 7.92 -6.32 -9.78
N LEU A 121 8.96 -5.49 -9.80
CA LEU A 121 9.51 -4.87 -8.61
C LEU A 121 9.32 -3.36 -8.69
N GLU A 122 8.66 -2.78 -7.69
CA GLU A 122 8.38 -1.36 -7.59
C GLU A 122 9.16 -0.74 -6.43
N PHE A 123 9.57 0.50 -6.60
CA PHE A 123 10.23 1.34 -5.61
C PHE A 123 9.42 2.61 -5.45
N ASP A 124 9.19 3.03 -4.21
CA ASP A 124 8.60 4.33 -3.91
C ASP A 124 9.27 4.89 -2.65
N GLU A 125 10.23 5.78 -2.88
CA GLU A 125 11.13 6.33 -1.87
C GLU A 125 11.17 7.87 -1.93
N GLN A 126 11.37 8.48 -0.76
CA GLN A 126 11.67 9.90 -0.68
C GLN A 126 13.17 10.09 -0.96
N VAL A 127 13.51 10.32 -2.23
CA VAL A 127 14.88 10.24 -2.72
C VAL A 127 15.78 11.34 -2.16
N LEU A 128 15.28 12.59 -2.07
CA LEU A 128 16.12 13.73 -1.65
C LEU A 128 15.35 14.74 -0.81
N ARG A 129 16.02 15.30 0.20
CA ARG A 129 15.61 16.55 0.88
C ARG A 129 16.65 17.61 0.58
N PHE A 130 16.24 18.67 -0.10
CA PHE A 130 17.09 19.84 -0.33
C PHE A 130 16.82 20.83 0.80
N GLY A 131 17.68 20.78 1.83
CA GLY A 131 17.52 21.58 3.05
C GLY A 131 16.21 21.24 3.80
N THR A 132 15.58 22.27 4.36
CA THR A 132 14.29 22.16 5.06
C THR A 132 13.09 22.49 4.19
N ALA A 133 13.32 23.06 3.01
CA ALA A 133 12.27 23.69 2.20
C ALA A 133 11.71 22.78 1.11
N VAL A 134 12.46 21.78 0.64
CA VAL A 134 12.06 20.99 -0.53
C VAL A 134 12.34 19.50 -0.34
N SER A 135 11.39 18.68 -0.77
CA SER A 135 11.50 17.22 -0.81
C SER A 135 11.17 16.67 -2.20
N LEU A 136 12.02 15.80 -2.71
CA LEU A 136 11.80 15.03 -3.92
C LEU A 136 11.37 13.60 -3.54
N ARG A 137 10.30 13.12 -4.17
CA ARG A 137 9.85 11.74 -4.09
C ARG A 137 9.79 11.16 -5.49
N ALA A 138 10.40 9.99 -5.66
CA ALA A 138 10.38 9.26 -6.92
C ALA A 138 9.84 7.85 -6.68
N SER A 139 9.03 7.39 -7.64
CA SER A 139 8.58 6.02 -7.72
C SER A 139 8.82 5.48 -9.12
N ALA A 140 9.47 4.33 -9.18
CA ALA A 140 9.81 3.63 -10.41
C ALA A 140 9.68 2.12 -10.18
N GLY A 141 9.44 1.36 -11.24
CA GLY A 141 9.34 -0.08 -11.19
C GLY A 141 9.96 -0.75 -12.40
N VAL A 142 10.24 -2.04 -12.25
CA VAL A 142 10.70 -2.94 -13.31
C VAL A 142 9.65 -4.03 -13.45
N SER A 143 8.96 -4.07 -14.59
CA SER A 143 7.97 -5.12 -14.88
C SER A 143 8.66 -6.39 -15.38
N PHE A 144 8.18 -7.54 -14.90
CA PHE A 144 8.62 -8.86 -15.35
C PHE A 144 7.70 -9.40 -16.46
N PRO A 145 8.19 -10.30 -17.33
CA PRO A 145 7.37 -10.91 -18.36
C PRO A 145 6.36 -11.86 -17.71
N ARG A 146 5.15 -11.92 -18.26
CA ARG A 146 4.05 -12.73 -17.69
C ARG A 146 4.12 -14.20 -18.09
N GLN A 147 4.89 -14.52 -19.12
CA GLN A 147 5.03 -15.87 -19.66
C GLN A 147 6.51 -16.23 -19.77
N LEU A 148 6.82 -17.47 -19.40
CA LEU A 148 8.11 -18.11 -19.59
C LEU A 148 7.86 -19.42 -20.36
N PRO A 149 8.57 -19.70 -21.45
CA PRO A 149 9.59 -18.86 -22.08
C PRO A 149 8.99 -17.59 -22.70
N TRP A 150 9.75 -16.49 -22.65
CA TRP A 150 9.40 -15.22 -23.27
C TRP A 150 9.29 -15.37 -24.79
N SER A 151 8.23 -14.81 -25.38
CA SER A 151 8.09 -14.64 -26.82
C SER A 151 8.76 -13.34 -27.26
N GLU A 152 9.44 -13.35 -28.41
CA GLU A 152 10.08 -12.14 -28.97
C GLU A 152 9.05 -11.06 -29.35
N ASP A 153 7.79 -11.46 -29.56
CA ASP A 153 6.68 -10.57 -29.92
C ASP A 153 6.18 -9.69 -28.74
N ASP A 154 6.46 -10.05 -27.48
CA ASP A 154 5.97 -9.31 -26.28
C ASP A 154 6.83 -8.08 -25.88
N GLY A 155 7.88 -7.81 -26.67
CA GLY A 155 8.84 -6.73 -26.48
C GLY A 155 9.90 -7.03 -25.41
N PRO A 156 10.61 -6.01 -24.89
CA PRO A 156 11.74 -6.23 -24.01
C PRO A 156 11.31 -6.94 -22.71
N PRO A 157 12.13 -7.89 -22.21
CA PRO A 157 11.78 -8.77 -21.10
C PRO A 157 11.61 -7.99 -19.78
N PHE A 158 12.30 -6.86 -19.66
CA PHE A 158 12.18 -5.95 -18.53
C PHE A 158 11.76 -4.57 -19.01
N LYS A 159 10.68 -4.06 -18.45
CA LYS A 159 10.19 -2.69 -18.74
C LYS A 159 10.39 -1.83 -17.52
N VAL A 160 11.28 -0.83 -17.61
CA VAL A 160 11.45 0.17 -16.56
C VAL A 160 10.37 1.23 -16.73
N GLN A 161 9.61 1.50 -15.66
CA GLN A 161 8.54 2.48 -15.65
C GLN A 161 8.75 3.46 -14.52
N VAL A 162 8.67 4.75 -14.82
CA VAL A 162 8.66 5.81 -13.78
C VAL A 162 7.21 6.21 -13.56
N HIS A 163 6.65 5.85 -12.41
CA HIS A 163 5.24 6.10 -12.09
C HIS A 163 5.01 7.52 -11.58
N ARG A 164 5.94 8.04 -10.78
CA ARG A 164 5.78 9.34 -10.13
C ARG A 164 7.11 10.00 -9.86
N LEU A 165 7.24 11.24 -10.31
CA LEU A 165 8.25 12.16 -9.83
C LEU A 165 7.52 13.37 -9.25
N SER A 166 7.69 13.63 -7.96
CA SER A 166 7.02 14.75 -7.31
C SER A 166 7.97 15.54 -6.44
N LEU A 167 7.92 16.86 -6.63
CA LEU A 167 8.61 17.84 -5.81
C LEU A 167 7.59 18.45 -4.86
N LYS A 168 7.82 18.36 -3.56
CA LYS A 168 6.98 18.98 -2.53
C LYS A 168 7.80 20.00 -1.76
N SER A 169 7.38 21.26 -1.85
CA SER A 169 7.90 22.34 -1.01
C SER A 169 7.18 22.36 0.34
N ILE A 170 7.92 22.69 1.39
CA ILE A 170 7.45 22.82 2.76
C ILE A 170 7.65 24.30 3.11
N TRP A 171 6.62 25.12 2.84
CA TRP A 171 6.56 26.53 3.23
C TRP A 171 5.65 26.71 4.46
#